data_AF-A0A246AHL0-F1
#
_entry.id   AF-A0A246AHL0-F1
#
_cell.length_a   1.000
_cell.length_b   1.000
_cell.length_c   1.000
_cell.angle_alpha   90.00
_cell.angle_beta   90.00
_cell.angle_gamma   90.00
#
_symmetry.space_group_name_H-M   'P 1'
#
loop_
_entity.id
_entity.type
_entity.pdbx_description
1 polymer ?
#
loop_
_entity_poly.entity_id
_entity_poly.type
_entity_poly.pdbx_seq_one_letter_code
_entity_poly.pdbx_strand_id
1 'polypeptide(L)'
;MDTKQAYLLSRMAIGLSFFGHGLVRLPKLDGFSHWMMEQFSKSWLPEALVLPFSYALPLLEFASGLMILTGLFTRQGLLLAGAVSLALIFGTTMIENWEALPSQLMHIAFLSVLLAYLPHNSYAIDQMIKKR
;
A
#
# COMPACT_ATOMS: atom_id res chain seq x y z
N MET A 1 9.81 20.27 17.43
CA MET A 1 8.41 20.36 16.93
C MET A 1 8.25 19.63 15.59
N ASP A 2 9.37 19.16 15.04
CA ASP A 2 9.55 18.78 13.64
C ASP A 2 9.19 17.31 13.37
N THR A 3 9.35 16.43 14.36
CA THR A 3 9.09 14.99 14.22
C THR A 3 7.62 14.67 13.95
N LYS A 4 6.69 15.44 14.52
CA LYS A 4 5.24 15.26 14.33
C LYS A 4 4.78 15.72 12.95
N GLN A 5 5.33 16.83 12.46
CA GLN A 5 5.05 17.36 11.13
C GLN A 5 5.69 16.47 10.05
N ALA A 6 6.94 16.03 10.25
CA ALA A 6 7.60 15.07 9.38
C ALA A 6 6.83 13.74 9.29
N TYR A 7 6.31 13.25 10.43
CA TYR A 7 5.45 12.07 10.43
C TYR A 7 4.17 12.29 9.62
N LEU A 8 3.49 13.44 9.82
CA LEU A 8 2.26 13.76 9.09
C LEU A 8 2.52 13.85 7.57
N LEU A 9 3.59 14.53 7.15
CA LEU A 9 3.96 14.64 5.74
C LEU A 9 4.25 13.27 5.12
N SER A 10 5.05 12.43 5.79
CA SER A 10 5.34 11.07 5.33
C SER A 10 4.08 10.20 5.27
N ARG A 11 3.19 10.32 6.26
CA ARG A 11 1.90 9.61 6.28
C ARG A 11 1.03 10.05 5.11
N MET A 12 0.94 11.35 4.84
CA MET A 12 0.17 11.89 3.73
C MET A 12 0.75 11.46 2.37
N ALA A 13 2.07 11.47 2.21
CA ALA A 13 2.74 11.05 0.98
C ALA A 13 2.44 9.58 0.66
N ILE A 14 2.62 8.68 1.62
CA ILE A 14 2.31 7.25 1.43
C ILE A 14 0.81 7.01 1.26
N GLY A 15 -0.03 7.68 2.06
CA GLY A 15 -1.47 7.58 1.94
C GLY A 15 -1.97 8.01 0.56
N LEU A 16 -1.45 9.13 0.02
CA LEU A 16 -1.77 9.61 -1.32
C LEU A 16 -1.28 8.65 -2.41
N SER A 17 -0.10 8.07 -2.25
CA SER A 17 0.43 7.06 -3.19
C SER A 17 -0.52 5.86 -3.31
N PHE A 18 -0.83 5.20 -2.19
CA PHE A 18 -1.72 4.03 -2.16
C PHE A 18 -3.14 4.38 -2.60
N PHE A 19 -3.67 5.51 -2.13
CA PHE A 19 -5.00 5.99 -2.52
C PHE A 19 -5.09 6.29 -4.01
N GLY A 20 -4.07 6.95 -4.58
CA GLY A 20 -4.00 7.28 -6.00
C GLY A 20 -3.91 6.02 -6.87
N HIS A 21 -3.09 5.05 -6.46
CA HIS A 21 -3.03 3.74 -7.13
C HIS A 21 -4.40 3.06 -7.16
N GLY A 22 -5.08 2.97 -6.02
CA GLY A 22 -6.42 2.41 -5.94
C GLY A 22 -7.44 3.20 -6.78
N LEU A 23 -7.45 4.53 -6.68
CA LEU A 23 -8.43 5.39 -7.35
C LEU A 23 -8.33 5.32 -8.89
N VAL A 24 -7.12 5.22 -9.44
CA VAL A 24 -6.92 5.12 -10.89
C VAL A 24 -7.20 3.69 -11.40
N ARG A 25 -6.95 2.67 -10.57
CA ARG A 25 -7.12 1.26 -10.95
C ARG A 25 -8.54 0.73 -10.75
N LEU A 26 -9.29 1.22 -9.75
CA LEU A 26 -10.67 0.79 -9.45
C LEU A 26 -11.66 0.96 -10.62
N PRO A 27 -11.63 2.03 -11.44
CA PRO A 27 -12.51 2.14 -12.60
C PRO A 27 -12.12 1.23 -13.76
N LYS A 28 -10.90 0.67 -13.75
CA LYS A 28 -10.30 -0.12 -14.83
C LYS A 28 -9.88 -1.50 -14.34
N LEU A 29 -10.65 -2.10 -13.43
CA LEU A 29 -10.33 -3.38 -12.79
C LEU A 29 -10.06 -4.49 -13.80
N ASP A 30 -10.93 -4.66 -14.79
CA ASP A 30 -10.79 -5.73 -15.78
C ASP A 30 -9.50 -5.55 -16.62
N GLY A 31 -9.22 -4.31 -17.03
CA GLY A 31 -8.01 -3.98 -17.79
C GLY A 31 -6.73 -4.14 -16.96
N PHE A 32 -6.77 -3.77 -15.68
CA PHE A 32 -5.67 -3.99 -14.75
C PHE A 32 -5.44 -5.48 -14.49
N SER A 33 -6.52 -6.24 -14.31
CA SER A 33 -6.47 -7.69 -14.14
C SER A 33 -5.83 -8.37 -15.34
N HIS A 34 -6.28 -8.06 -16.56
CA HIS A 34 -5.69 -8.60 -17.78
C HIS A 34 -4.21 -8.26 -17.93
N TRP A 35 -3.84 -7.00 -17.70
CA TRP A 35 -2.45 -6.58 -17.71
C TRP A 35 -1.61 -7.39 -16.71
N MET A 36 -2.11 -7.58 -15.48
CA MET A 36 -1.38 -8.33 -14.46
C MET A 36 -1.27 -9.82 -14.83
N MET A 37 -2.35 -10.43 -15.30
CA MET A 37 -2.32 -11.82 -15.78
C MET A 37 -1.30 -12.01 -16.91
N GLU A 38 -1.21 -11.07 -17.85
CA GLU A 38 -0.24 -11.10 -18.94
C GLU A 38 1.20 -10.99 -18.43
N GLN A 39 1.48 -10.11 -17.45
CA GLN A 39 2.80 -10.01 -16.83
C GLN A 39 3.22 -11.31 -16.13
N PHE A 40 2.28 -11.96 -15.45
CA PHE A 40 2.53 -13.20 -14.71
C PHE A 40 2.45 -14.47 -15.58
N SER A 41 2.05 -14.37 -16.86
CA SER A 41 1.99 -15.51 -17.78
C SER A 41 3.34 -16.24 -17.98
N LYS A 42 4.44 -15.51 -17.79
CA LYS A 42 5.81 -16.05 -17.86
C LYS A 42 6.32 -16.58 -16.51
N SER A 43 5.60 -16.33 -15.43
CA SER A 43 5.96 -16.78 -14.09
C SER A 43 5.46 -18.20 -13.82
N TRP A 44 5.98 -18.83 -12.77
CA TRP A 44 5.49 -20.13 -12.30
C TRP A 44 4.23 -20.04 -11.42
N LEU A 45 3.68 -18.84 -11.23
CA LEU A 45 2.51 -18.65 -10.37
C LEU A 45 1.23 -19.13 -11.07
N PRO A 46 0.38 -19.92 -10.37
CA PRO A 46 -0.92 -20.34 -10.90
C PRO A 46 -1.83 -19.14 -11.17
N GLU A 47 -2.47 -19.13 -12.34
CA GLU A 47 -3.49 -18.15 -12.72
C GLU A 47 -4.62 -18.05 -11.68
N ALA A 48 -4.99 -19.17 -11.06
CA ALA A 48 -5.99 -19.24 -10.02
C ALA A 48 -5.64 -18.41 -8.75
N LEU A 49 -4.36 -18.09 -8.53
CA LEU A 49 -3.92 -17.19 -7.46
C LEU A 49 -3.77 -15.74 -7.94
N VAL A 50 -3.25 -15.54 -9.15
CA VAL A 50 -3.00 -14.19 -9.69
C VAL A 50 -4.30 -13.47 -9.99
N LEU A 51 -5.31 -14.16 -10.51
CA LEU A 51 -6.60 -13.58 -10.86
C LEU A 51 -7.31 -12.94 -9.65
N PRO A 52 -7.60 -13.63 -8.54
CA PRO A 52 -8.25 -13.01 -7.39
C PRO A 52 -7.38 -11.92 -6.75
N PHE A 53 -6.05 -12.09 -6.75
CA PHE A 53 -5.14 -11.06 -6.27
C PHE A 53 -5.20 -9.78 -7.11
N SER A 54 -5.37 -9.90 -8.44
CA SER A 54 -5.42 -8.76 -9.36
C SER A 54 -6.63 -7.84 -9.13
N TYR A 55 -7.77 -8.41 -8.75
CA TYR A 55 -8.97 -7.65 -8.39
C TYR A 55 -8.90 -7.12 -6.95
N ALA A 56 -8.33 -7.91 -6.04
CA ALA A 56 -8.19 -7.51 -4.65
C ALA A 56 -7.20 -6.35 -4.49
N LEU A 57 -6.11 -6.33 -5.28
CA LEU A 57 -5.02 -5.38 -5.10
C LEU A 57 -5.47 -3.90 -5.18
N PRO A 58 -6.18 -3.42 -6.22
CA PRO A 58 -6.66 -2.04 -6.28
C PRO A 58 -7.59 -1.67 -5.12
N LEU A 59 -8.41 -2.62 -4.65
CA LEU A 59 -9.31 -2.41 -3.51
C LEU A 59 -8.52 -2.28 -2.20
N LEU A 60 -7.52 -3.12 -2.00
CA LEU A 60 -6.65 -3.08 -0.82
C LEU A 60 -5.76 -1.83 -0.81
N GLU A 61 -5.24 -1.40 -1.97
CA GLU A 61 -4.50 -0.15 -2.12
C GLU A 61 -5.39 1.06 -1.78
N PHE A 62 -6.61 1.09 -2.31
CA PHE A 62 -7.57 2.14 -2.01
C PHE A 62 -7.95 2.20 -0.52
N ALA A 63 -8.30 1.05 0.07
CA ALA A 63 -8.70 0.96 1.46
C ALA A 63 -7.56 1.34 2.41
N SER A 64 -6.35 0.81 2.18
CA SER A 64 -5.17 1.15 2.98
C SER A 64 -4.80 2.63 2.83
N GLY A 65 -4.81 3.17 1.61
CA GLY A 65 -4.59 4.59 1.35
C GLY A 65 -5.58 5.48 2.09
N LEU A 66 -6.87 5.14 2.07
CA LEU A 66 -7.91 5.89 2.77
C LEU A 66 -7.72 5.86 4.29
N MET A 67 -7.42 4.70 4.87
CA MET A 67 -7.14 4.55 6.31
C MET A 67 -5.91 5.36 6.74
N ILE A 68 -4.84 5.34 5.95
CA ILE A 68 -3.60 6.08 6.22
C ILE A 68 -3.83 7.59 6.08
N LEU A 69 -4.55 8.04 5.05
CA LEU A 69 -4.85 9.46 4.79
C LEU A 69 -5.71 10.07 5.89
N THR A 70 -6.82 9.41 6.21
CA THR A 70 -7.73 9.85 7.27
C THR A 70 -7.09 9.74 8.65
N GLY A 71 -6.05 8.91 8.80
CA GLY A 71 -5.45 8.62 10.11
C GLY A 71 -6.42 7.87 11.04
N LEU A 72 -7.38 7.16 10.45
CA LEU A 72 -8.34 6.29 11.11
C LEU A 72 -7.84 4.84 10.97
N PHE A 73 -7.60 4.16 12.09
CA PHE A 73 -6.91 2.87 12.16
C PHE A 73 -5.54 2.90 11.48
N THR A 74 -4.74 3.93 11.77
CA THR A 74 -3.45 4.18 11.10
C THR A 74 -2.53 2.96 11.17
N ARG A 75 -2.51 2.26 12.30
CA ARG A 75 -1.70 1.04 12.48
C ARG A 75 -2.15 -0.07 11.53
N GLN A 76 -3.45 -0.33 11.45
CA GLN A 76 -4.02 -1.37 10.59
C GLN A 76 -3.84 -1.01 9.11
N GLY A 77 -4.03 0.25 8.73
CA GLY A 77 -3.80 0.74 7.36
C GLY A 77 -2.35 0.56 6.93
N LEU A 78 -1.39 0.93 7.78
CA LEU A 78 0.04 0.74 7.52
C LEU A 78 0.43 -0.74 7.43
N LEU A 79 -0.10 -1.60 8.31
CA LEU A 79 0.13 -3.04 8.24
C LEU A 79 -0.47 -3.67 6.98
N LEU A 80 -1.66 -3.23 6.57
CA LEU A 80 -2.31 -3.68 5.34
C LEU A 80 -1.50 -3.27 4.11
N ALA A 81 -1.10 -1.99 4.02
CA ALA A 81 -0.23 -1.49 2.95
C ALA A 81 1.12 -2.22 2.91
N GLY A 82 1.68 -2.54 4.08
CA GLY A 82 2.90 -3.34 4.20
C GLY A 82 2.72 -4.77 3.68
N ALA A 83 1.64 -5.44 4.06
CA ALA A 83 1.33 -6.78 3.57
C ALA A 83 1.13 -6.82 2.05
N VAL A 84 0.39 -5.85 1.50
CA VAL A 84 0.23 -5.67 0.05
C VAL A 84 1.59 -5.45 -0.63
N SER A 85 2.44 -4.59 -0.08
CA SER A 85 3.77 -4.32 -0.64
C SER A 85 4.68 -5.55 -0.63
N LEU A 86 4.63 -6.37 0.43
CA LEU A 86 5.39 -7.62 0.50
C LEU A 86 4.90 -8.64 -0.55
N ALA A 87 3.59 -8.77 -0.72
CA ALA A 87 3.02 -9.63 -1.75
C ALA A 87 3.41 -9.16 -3.16
N LEU A 88 3.42 -7.84 -3.39
CA LEU A 88 3.90 -7.25 -4.63
C LEU A 88 5.38 -7.52 -4.87
N ILE A 89 6.25 -7.34 -3.88
CA ILE A 89 7.68 -7.64 -3.99
C ILE A 89 7.90 -9.10 -4.38
N PHE A 90 7.20 -10.02 -3.71
CA PHE A 90 7.26 -11.43 -4.05
C PHE A 90 6.85 -11.68 -5.51
N GLY A 91 5.72 -11.14 -5.95
CA GLY A 91 5.27 -11.23 -7.33
C GLY A 91 6.28 -10.65 -8.33
N THR A 92 6.80 -9.45 -8.07
CA THR A 92 7.83 -8.77 -8.85
C THR A 92 9.08 -9.63 -9.02
N THR A 93 9.53 -10.29 -7.95
CA THR A 93 10.70 -11.20 -8.02
C THR A 93 10.40 -12.46 -8.82
N MET A 94 9.16 -12.96 -8.82
CA MET A 94 8.75 -14.13 -9.61
C MET A 94 8.66 -13.86 -11.11
N ILE A 95 8.45 -12.60 -11.51
CA ILE A 95 8.50 -12.16 -12.93
C ILE A 95 9.85 -11.51 -13.29
N GLU A 96 10.84 -11.58 -12.40
CA GLU A 96 12.18 -11.00 -12.57
C GLU A 96 12.17 -9.50 -12.96
N ASN A 97 11.17 -8.75 -12.48
CA ASN A 97 11.05 -7.31 -12.77
C ASN A 97 11.91 -6.49 -11.79
N TRP A 98 13.21 -6.46 -12.04
CA TRP A 98 14.18 -5.74 -11.22
C TRP A 98 14.04 -4.21 -11.28
N GLU A 99 13.32 -3.68 -12.29
CA GLU A 99 13.08 -2.24 -12.41
C GLU A 99 12.03 -1.75 -11.40
N ALA A 100 10.99 -2.55 -11.13
CA ALA A 100 9.95 -2.20 -10.17
C ALA A 100 10.38 -2.41 -8.71
N LEU A 101 11.31 -3.33 -8.45
CA LEU A 101 11.71 -3.76 -7.11
C LEU A 101 12.21 -2.61 -6.20
N PRO A 102 13.12 -1.70 -6.64
CA PRO A 102 13.58 -0.60 -5.79
C PRO A 102 12.44 0.31 -5.31
N SER A 103 11.47 0.60 -6.18
CA SER A 103 10.32 1.44 -5.83
C SER A 103 9.47 0.80 -4.73
N GLN A 104 9.27 -0.53 -4.77
CA GLN A 104 8.50 -1.27 -3.77
C GLN A 104 9.25 -1.36 -2.44
N LEU A 105 10.57 -1.54 -2.47
CA LEU A 105 11.41 -1.50 -1.27
C LEU A 105 11.36 -0.12 -0.58
N MET A 106 11.32 0.97 -1.36
CA MET A 106 11.14 2.31 -0.81
C MET A 106 9.79 2.46 -0.10
N HIS A 107 8.69 1.94 -0.67
CA HIS A 107 7.39 1.94 0.00
C HIS A 107 7.44 1.19 1.35
N ILE A 108 8.04 -0.01 1.38
CA ILE A 108 8.25 -0.77 2.63
C ILE A 108 9.08 0.01 3.63
N ALA A 109 10.15 0.68 3.19
CA ALA A 109 11.02 1.46 4.07
C ALA A 109 10.22 2.60 4.74
N PHE A 110 9.45 3.38 3.97
CA PHE A 110 8.60 4.43 4.50
C PHE A 110 7.50 3.90 5.42
N LEU A 111 6.84 2.80 5.05
CA LEU A 111 5.82 2.15 5.88
C LEU A 111 6.40 1.66 7.22
N SER A 112 7.61 1.09 7.20
CA SER A 112 8.31 0.59 8.38
C SER A 112 8.70 1.73 9.32
N VAL A 113 9.21 2.83 8.77
CA VAL A 113 9.49 4.06 9.56
C VAL A 113 8.19 4.61 10.15
N LEU A 114 7.12 4.72 9.38
CA LEU A 114 5.82 5.18 9.88
C LEU A 114 5.23 4.28 10.97
N LEU A 115 5.46 2.96 10.90
CA LEU A 115 5.07 2.03 11.96
C LEU A 115 5.95 2.18 13.21
N ALA A 116 7.26 2.33 13.06
CA ALA A 116 8.19 2.50 14.17
C ALA A 116 7.94 3.81 14.95
N TYR A 117 7.63 4.90 14.23
CA TYR A 117 7.33 6.20 14.81
C TYR A 117 5.83 6.44 15.06
N LEU A 118 5.01 5.39 15.03
CA LEU A 118 3.57 5.47 15.30
C LEU A 118 3.20 6.21 16.62
N PRO A 119 3.98 6.12 17.72
CA PRO A 119 3.70 6.93 18.93
C PRO A 119 3.72 8.45 18.70
N HIS A 120 4.41 8.92 17.65
CA HIS A 120 4.49 10.34 17.29
C HIS A 120 3.32 10.82 16.42
N ASN A 121 2.38 9.94 16.09
CA ASN A 121 1.19 10.22 15.28
C ASN A 121 0.14 11.07 16.02
N SER A 122 0.49 12.31 16.36
CA SER A 122 -0.37 13.23 17.14
C SER A 122 -1.56 13.79 16.36
N TYR A 123 -1.49 13.79 15.02
CA TYR A 123 -2.53 14.30 14.10
C TYR A 123 -3.33 13.16 13.44
N ALA A 124 -3.66 12.12 14.22
CA ALA A 124 -4.55 11.05 13.78
C ALA A 124 -5.91 11.17 14.45
N ILE A 125 -6.97 10.88 13.69
CA ILE A 125 -8.33 10.79 14.22
C ILE A 125 -8.39 9.73 15.34
N ASP A 126 -7.58 8.67 15.26
CA ASP A 126 -7.40 7.67 16.31
C ASP A 126 -7.08 8.28 17.70
N GLN A 127 -6.24 9.33 17.74
CA GLN A 127 -5.89 10.00 18.99
C GLN A 127 -6.97 10.99 19.43
N MET A 128 -7.74 11.57 18.50
CA MET A 128 -8.88 12.43 18.83
C MET A 128 -10.04 11.64 19.42
N ILE A 129 -10.27 10.41 18.95
CA ILE A 129 -11.29 9.50 19.49
C ILE A 129 -10.88 8.97 20.88
N LYS A 130 -9.59 8.64 21.09
CA LYS A 130 -9.08 8.20 22.41
C LYS A 130 -9.06 9.29 23.49
N LYS A 131 -9.12 10.57 23.10
CA LYS A 131 -9.13 11.71 24.04
C LYS A 131 -10.54 12.12 24.48
N ARG A 132 -11.58 11.50 23.92
CA ARG A 132 -12.98 11.70 24.28
C ARG A 132 -13.42 10.59 25.22
#